data_AF-A0A1E4LG45-F1
#
_entry.id   AF-A0A1E4LG45-F1
#
_cell.length_a   1.000
_cell.length_b   1.000
_cell.length_c   1.000
_cell.angle_alpha   90.00
_cell.angle_beta   90.00
_cell.angle_gamma   90.00
#
_symmetry.space_group_name_H-M   'P 1'
#
loop_
_entity.id
_entity.type
_entity.pdbx_description
1 polymer ?
#
loop_
_entity_poly.entity_id
_entity_poly.type
_entity_poly.pdbx_seq_one_letter_code
_entity_poly.pdbx_strand_id
1 'polypeptide(L)' 'MKIQRIDSYVDNRFEEVVLKQHGAFLIDDTYPCQFFICDMGSAIIDCHDECNIGEIIDAFRFYAKHIRSFTLKTADY' A
#
# COMPACT_ATOMS: atom_id res chain seq x y z
N MET A 1 -10.29 -8.58 -8.44
CA MET A 1 -8.88 -8.27 -8.20
C MET A 1 -8.38 -9.14 -7.06
N LYS A 2 -7.19 -9.72 -7.18
CA LYS A 2 -6.52 -10.46 -6.10
C LYS A 2 -5.60 -9.47 -5.38
N ILE A 3 -5.78 -9.33 -4.08
CA ILE A 3 -4.96 -8.46 -3.23
C ILE A 3 -4.22 -9.35 -2.23
N GLN A 4 -2.90 -9.37 -2.31
CA GLN A 4 -2.06 -10.13 -1.37
C GLN A 4 -1.23 -9.16 -0.55
N ARG A 5 -1.33 -9.24 0.78
CA ARG A 5 -0.39 -8.54 1.67
C ARG A 5 0.95 -9.28 1.68
N ILE A 6 2.04 -8.53 1.63
CA ILE A 6 3.39 -9.07 1.67
C ILE A 6 3.90 -9.00 3.11
N ASP A 7 4.16 -10.16 3.70
CA ASP A 7 4.68 -10.29 5.07
C ASP A 7 6.21 -10.42 5.12
N SER A 8 6.87 -10.44 3.95
CA SER A 8 8.34 -10.43 3.87
C SER A 8 8.89 -9.07 4.28
N TYR A 9 10.01 -9.06 5.01
CA TYR A 9 10.75 -7.85 5.35
C TYR A 9 11.88 -7.52 4.36
N VAL A 10 12.09 -8.37 3.34
CA VAL A 10 13.23 -8.30 2.41
C VAL A 10 12.81 -8.39 0.94
N ASP A 11 11.59 -7.96 0.62
CA ASP A 11 11.07 -7.96 -0.75
C ASP A 11 11.52 -6.71 -1.51
N ASN A 12 12.37 -6.90 -2.52
CA ASN A 12 12.99 -5.80 -3.28
C ASN A 12 12.01 -4.99 -4.16
N ARG A 13 10.74 -5.42 -4.26
CA ARG A 13 9.69 -4.66 -4.94
C ARG A 13 9.14 -3.50 -4.10
N PHE A 14 9.52 -3.44 -2.82
CA PHE A 14 8.99 -2.49 -1.86
C PHE A 14 10.11 -1.80 -1.09
N GLU A 15 9.81 -0.58 -0.63
CA GLU A 15 10.67 0.14 0.31
C GLU A 15 10.74 -0.58 1.67
N GLU A 16 11.93 -0.65 2.27
CA GLU A 16 12.15 -1.33 3.56
C GLU A 16 11.22 -0.77 4.66
N VAL A 17 10.99 0.55 4.66
CA VAL A 17 10.09 1.21 5.61
C VAL A 17 8.64 0.76 5.43
N VAL A 18 8.20 0.54 4.19
CA VAL A 18 6.84 0.06 3.89
C VAL A 18 6.67 -1.38 4.36
N LEU A 19 7.68 -2.23 4.15
CA LEU A 19 7.67 -3.62 4.64
C LEU A 19 7.60 -3.67 6.17
N LYS A 20 8.40 -2.84 6.87
CA LYS A 20 8.37 -2.72 8.34
C LYS A 20 7.04 -2.22 8.88
N GLN A 21 6.36 -1.35 8.15
CA GLN A 21 5.01 -0.87 8.48
C GLN A 21 3.91 -1.86 8.08
N HIS A 22 4.28 -2.98 7.43
CA HIS A 22 3.37 -3.92 6.80
C HIS A 22 2.35 -3.29 5.84
N GLY A 23 2.81 -2.27 5.12
CA GLY A 23 2.06 -1.55 4.09
C GLY A 23 2.28 -2.10 2.68
N ALA A 24 2.93 -3.24 2.52
CA ALA A 24 3.24 -3.82 1.21
C ALA A 24 2.13 -4.75 0.72
N PHE A 25 1.62 -4.49 -0.49
CA PHE A 25 0.58 -5.28 -1.15
C PHE A 25 0.96 -5.58 -2.59
N LEU A 26 0.58 -6.76 -3.08
CA LEU A 26 0.75 -7.18 -4.46
C LEU A 26 -0.62 -7.42 -5.08
N ILE A 27 -0.90 -6.72 -6.17
CA ILE A 27 -2.19 -6.71 -6.86
C ILE A 27 -2.10 -7.60 -8.10
N ASP A 28 -3.03 -8.55 -8.21
CA ASP A 28 -3.09 -9.54 -9.29
C ASP A 28 -1.73 -10.22 -9.55
N ASP A 29 -1.01 -10.51 -8.46
CA ASP A 29 0.33 -11.11 -8.43
C ASP A 29 1.42 -10.32 -9.21
N THR A 30 1.10 -9.11 -9.67
CA THR A 30 1.89 -8.37 -10.67
C THR A 30 2.28 -6.99 -10.17
N TYR A 31 1.31 -6.18 -9.75
CA TYR A 31 1.52 -4.77 -9.48
C TYR A 31 1.80 -4.51 -8.00
N PRO A 32 2.99 -3.99 -7.64
CA PRO A 32 3.25 -3.59 -6.26
C PRO A 32 2.40 -2.36 -5.89
N CYS A 33 1.89 -2.39 -4.67
CA CYS A 33 1.16 -1.29 -4.06
C CYS A 33 1.72 -1.04 -2.66
N GLN A 34 2.17 0.18 -2.41
CA GLN A 34 2.83 0.57 -1.18
C GLN A 34 1.95 1.53 -0.39
N PHE A 35 1.73 1.22 0.88
CA PHE A 35 1.17 2.14 1.87
C PHE A 35 2.29 2.61 2.76
N PHE A 36 2.73 3.84 2.56
CA PHE A 36 3.64 4.52 3.46
C PHE A 36 2.85 5.26 4.52
N ILE A 37 2.84 4.75 5.75
CA ILE A 37 2.17 5.39 6.88
C ILE A 37 3.04 6.58 7.31
N CYS A 38 2.55 7.79 7.06
CA CYS A 38 3.28 9.03 7.32
C CYS A 38 2.93 9.66 8.68
N ASP A 39 1.74 9.36 9.23
CA ASP A 39 1.33 9.79 10.57
C ASP A 39 0.32 8.81 11.21
N MET A 40 -0.24 9.17 12.37
CA MET A 40 -1.18 8.31 13.13
C MET A 40 -2.51 8.02 12.43
N GLY A 41 -2.86 8.71 11.35
CA GLY A 41 -4.16 8.61 10.68
C GLY A 41 -4.08 8.65 9.15
N SER A 42 -2.88 8.79 8.58
CA SER A 42 -2.68 9.03 7.15
C SER A 42 -1.65 8.07 6.55
N ALA A 43 -1.88 7.69 5.29
CA ALA A 43 -0.93 6.96 4.48
C ALA A 43 -0.84 7.53 3.06
N ILE A 44 0.37 7.48 2.49
CA ILE A 44 0.64 7.75 1.09
C ILE A 44 0.58 6.41 0.34
N ILE A 45 -0.15 6.38 -0.76
CA ILE A 45 -0.32 5.19 -1.61
C ILE A 45 0.50 5.35 -2.88
N ASP A 46 1.42 4.43 -3.12
CA ASP A 46 2.19 4.32 -4.36
C ASP A 46 1.77 3.04 -5.08
N CYS A 47 1.03 3.15 -6.17
CA CYS A 47 0.44 2.03 -6.88
C CYS A 47 0.28 2.35 -8.37
N HIS A 48 0.19 1.31 -9.20
CA HIS A 48 -0.03 1.46 -10.64
C HIS A 48 -1.40 2.09 -10.94
N ASP A 49 -1.47 2.97 -11.95
CA ASP A 49 -2.68 3.74 -12.30
C ASP A 49 -3.91 2.88 -12.61
N GLU A 50 -3.69 1.65 -13.08
CA GLU A 50 -4.76 0.71 -13.43
C GLU A 50 -5.38 -0.02 -12.22
N CYS A 51 -4.85 0.19 -11.01
CA CYS A 51 -5.33 -0.50 -9.82
C CYS A 51 -6.60 0.15 -9.24
N ASN A 52 -7.57 -0.68 -8.82
CA ASN A 52 -8.74 -0.20 -8.11
C ASN A 52 -8.39 0.20 -6.66
N ILE A 53 -7.97 1.45 -6.46
CA ILE A 53 -7.53 1.99 -5.17
C ILE A 53 -8.56 1.79 -4.05
N GLY A 54 -9.86 1.85 -4.35
CA GLY A 54 -10.91 1.68 -3.34
C GLY A 54 -10.86 0.30 -2.67
N GLU A 55 -10.81 -0.77 -3.47
CA GLU A 55 -10.70 -2.14 -2.96
C GLU A 55 -9.39 -2.38 -2.19
N ILE A 56 -8.30 -1.75 -2.64
CA ILE A 56 -6.98 -1.86 -1.98
C ILE A 56 -7.00 -1.16 -0.61
N ILE A 57 -7.59 0.04 -0.52
CA ILE A 57 -7.75 0.76 0.75
C ILE A 57 -8.58 -0.07 1.74
N ASP A 58 -9.64 -0.72 1.28
CA ASP A 58 -10.47 -1.56 2.15
C ASP A 58 -9.71 -2.79 2.65
N ALA A 59 -8.90 -3.43 1.79
CA ALA A 59 -8.01 -4.52 2.19
C ALA A 59 -6.96 -4.04 3.21
N PHE A 60 -6.38 -2.85 3.02
CA PHE A 60 -5.44 -2.25 3.98
C PHE A 60 -6.11 -1.94 5.33
N ARG A 61 -7.31 -1.34 5.31
CA ARG A 61 -8.08 -0.99 6.51
C ARG A 61 -8.44 -2.19 7.38
N PHE A 62 -8.54 -3.38 6.82
CA PHE A 62 -8.70 -4.61 7.61
C PHE A 62 -7.59 -4.74 8.67
N TYR A 63 -6.36 -4.37 8.33
CA TYR A 63 -5.19 -4.41 9.20
C TYR A 63 -4.94 -3.10 9.95
N ALA A 64 -5.26 -1.95 9.34
CA ALA A 64 -4.92 -0.63 9.84
C ALA A 64 -6.14 0.30 9.94
N LYS A 65 -7.15 -0.10 10.71
CA LYS A 65 -8.44 0.62 10.88
C LYS A 65 -8.34 2.08 11.34
N HIS A 66 -7.24 2.45 11.97
CA HIS A 66 -7.01 3.81 12.47
C HIS A 66 -6.58 4.79 11.36
N ILE A 67 -6.06 4.28 10.23
CA ILE A 67 -5.70 5.09 9.07
C ILE A 67 -6.96 5.42 8.28
N ARG A 68 -7.27 6.71 8.19
CA ARG A 68 -8.50 7.22 7.58
C ARG A 68 -8.24 8.07 6.34
N SER A 69 -7.08 8.72 6.30
CA SER A 69 -6.66 9.61 5.21
C SER A 69 -5.70 8.87 4.28
N PHE A 70 -5.91 9.02 2.97
CA PHE A 70 -5.09 8.38 1.95
C PHE A 70 -4.77 9.39 0.86
N THR A 71 -3.49 9.50 0.51
CA THR A 71 -3.01 10.38 -0.56
C THR A 71 -2.32 9.54 -1.61
N LEU A 72 -2.78 9.58 -2.86
CA LEU A 72 -2.09 8.93 -3.97
C LEU A 72 -0.80 9.70 -4.26
N LYS A 73 0.30 8.97 -4.37
CA LYS A 73 1.58 9.51 -4.82
C LYS A 73 1.47 9.75 -6.32
N THR A 74 1.30 11.00 -6.71
CA THR A 74 1.44 11.41 -8.10
C THR A 74 2.94 11.49 -8.41
N ALA A 75 3.37 10.93 -9.55
CA ALA A 75 4.72 11.20 -10.04
C ALA A 75 4.86 12.72 -10.22
N ASP A 76 5.83 13.33 -9.54
CA ASP A 76 6.22 14.71 -9.80
C ASP A 76 6.71 14.78 -11.27
N TYR A 77 5.97 15.54 -12.10
CA TYR A 77 6.32 15.83 -13.50
C TYR A 77 7.40 16.90 -13.61
#